data_AF-A0A3D0Z9J8-F1
#
_entry.id   AF-A0A3D0Z9J8-F1
#
_cell.length_a   1.000
_cell.length_b   1.000
_cell.length_c   1.000
_cell.angle_alpha   90.00
_cell.angle_beta   90.00
_cell.angle_gamma   90.00
#
_symmetry.space_group_name_H-M   'P 1'
#
loop_
_entity.id
_entity.type
_entity.pdbx_description
1 polymer ?
#
loop_
_entity_poly.entity_id
_entity_poly.type
_entity_poly.pdbx_seq_one_letter_code
_entity_poly.pdbx_strand_id
1 'polypeptide(L)'
;MAIIRTTAAESDSLSDESLARLAALRDRPVDTSDIPELSPPELREMARQLREKRKKVMFSLRLESATVDWWKSLGNGYTGVMSRLLDEARKHPDWIELCLS
;
A
#
# COMPACT_ATOMS: atom_id res chain seq x y z
N MET A 1 18.24 6.63 -6.60
CA MET A 1 17.49 6.01 -7.71
C MET A 1 16.26 6.89 -7.97
N ALA A 2 16.22 7.61 -9.08
CA ALA A 2 15.13 8.54 -9.38
C ALA A 2 13.97 7.78 -10.06
N ILE A 3 12.75 7.94 -9.57
CA ILE A 3 11.56 7.33 -10.17
C ILE A 3 11.09 8.28 -11.28
N ILE A 4 11.22 7.84 -12.54
CA ILE A 4 10.66 8.55 -13.70
C ILE A 4 9.19 8.15 -13.82
N ARG A 5 8.30 9.14 -13.78
CA ARG A 5 6.86 8.94 -14.00
C ARG A 5 6.54 9.33 -15.44
N THR A 6 6.15 8.36 -16.25
CA THR A 6 5.72 8.59 -17.62
C THR A 6 4.24 8.27 -17.71
N THR A 7 3.45 9.23 -18.20
CA THR A 7 2.02 9.07 -18.50
C THR A 7 1.86 8.84 -19.99
N ALA A 8 1.30 7.70 -20.39
CA ALA A 8 0.92 7.45 -21.77
C ALA A 8 -0.48 8.02 -22.04
N ALA A 9 -0.66 8.69 -23.19
CA ALA A 9 -1.97 9.14 -23.65
C ALA A 9 -2.66 8.04 -24.45
N GLU A 10 -4.00 8.03 -24.54
CA GLU A 10 -4.75 7.04 -25.34
C GLU A 10 -4.38 7.02 -26.83
N SER A 11 -3.78 8.10 -27.34
CA SER A 11 -3.30 8.24 -28.71
C SER A 11 -1.89 7.69 -28.95
N ASP A 12 -1.17 7.28 -27.90
CA ASP A 12 0.18 6.73 -28.07
C ASP A 12 0.10 5.32 -28.67
N SER A 13 0.41 5.22 -29.96
CA SER A 13 0.52 3.93 -30.64
C SER A 13 1.71 3.15 -30.10
N LEU A 14 1.50 1.87 -29.82
CA LEU A 14 2.58 0.95 -29.51
C LEU A 14 3.63 0.96 -30.62
N SER A 15 4.91 0.86 -30.27
CA SER A 15 5.98 0.71 -31.25
C SER A 15 5.78 -0.59 -32.05
N ASP A 16 6.23 -0.60 -33.30
CA ASP A 16 6.18 -1.78 -34.17
C ASP A 16 6.84 -3.01 -33.53
N GLU A 17 7.91 -2.79 -32.74
CA GLU A 17 8.57 -3.85 -31.97
C GLU A 17 7.65 -4.43 -30.88
N SER A 18 6.91 -3.58 -30.17
CA SER A 18 5.95 -4.02 -29.14
C SER A 18 4.77 -4.78 -29.75
N LEU A 19 4.29 -4.32 -30.91
CA LEU A 19 3.25 -5.01 -31.68
C LEU A 19 3.71 -6.39 -32.17
N ALA A 20 4.95 -6.49 -32.68
CA ALA A 20 5.53 -7.77 -33.10
C ALA A 20 5.67 -8.74 -31.92
N ARG A 21 6.08 -8.26 -30.74
CA ARG A 21 6.14 -9.07 -29.51
C ARG A 21 4.76 -9.57 -29.09
N LEU A 22 3.73 -8.72 -29.14
CA LEU A 22 2.36 -9.13 -28.84
C LEU A 22 1.83 -10.15 -29.84
N ALA A 23 2.10 -9.97 -31.13
CA ALA A 23 1.71 -10.92 -32.17
C ALA A 23 2.36 -12.30 -31.96
N ALA A 24 3.63 -12.34 -31.55
CA ALA A 24 4.35 -13.57 -31.23
C ALA A 24 3.81 -14.28 -29.96
N LEU A 25 3.16 -13.54 -29.05
CA LEU A 25 2.55 -14.10 -27.84
C LEU A 25 1.15 -14.69 -28.09
N ARG A 26 0.50 -14.37 -29.22
CA ARG A 26 -0.88 -14.80 -29.52
C ARG A 26 -1.04 -16.32 -29.45
N ASP A 27 -0.04 -17.05 -29.94
CA ASP A 27 -0.10 -18.51 -30.08
C ASP A 27 0.62 -19.24 -28.92
N ARG A 28 1.09 -18.50 -27.90
CA ARG A 28 1.73 -19.06 -26.70
C ARG A 28 0.66 -19.60 -25.74
N PRO A 29 0.70 -20.88 -25.34
CA PRO A 29 -0.22 -21.40 -24.35
C PRO A 29 0.01 -20.72 -22.99
N VAL A 30 -1.07 -20.38 -22.31
CA VAL A 30 -1.02 -19.86 -20.93
C VAL A 30 -0.77 -21.05 -20.01
N ASP A 31 0.37 -21.06 -19.34
CA ASP A 31 0.68 -22.01 -18.28
C ASP A 31 0.07 -21.50 -16.97
N THR A 32 -0.81 -22.31 -16.38
CA THR A 32 -1.46 -22.03 -15.09
C THR A 32 -1.13 -23.11 -14.06
N SER A 33 -0.12 -23.96 -14.31
CA SER A 33 0.24 -25.07 -13.43
C SER A 33 0.71 -24.63 -12.04
N ASP A 34 1.21 -23.40 -11.92
CA ASP A 34 1.68 -22.75 -10.69
C ASP A 34 0.59 -21.95 -9.95
N ILE A 35 -0.56 -21.73 -10.59
CA ILE A 35 -1.68 -20.95 -10.06
C ILE A 35 -2.90 -21.86 -9.92
N PRO A 36 -2.98 -22.69 -8.87
CA PRO A 36 -4.15 -23.53 -8.63
C PRO A 36 -5.39 -22.67 -8.37
N GLU A 37 -6.55 -23.15 -8.83
CA GLU A 37 -7.83 -22.50 -8.50
C GLU A 37 -8.10 -22.61 -7.00
N LEU A 38 -8.43 -21.48 -6.37
CA LEU A 38 -8.80 -21.44 -4.96
C LEU A 38 -10.21 -21.96 -4.77
N SER A 39 -10.37 -22.91 -3.88
CA SER A 39 -11.70 -23.41 -3.51
C SER A 39 -12.51 -22.34 -2.74
N PRO A 40 -13.85 -22.39 -2.75
CA PRO A 40 -14.69 -21.49 -1.97
C PRO A 40 -14.35 -21.37 -0.47
N PRO A 41 -13.94 -22.43 0.26
CA PRO A 41 -13.47 -22.27 1.65
C PRO A 41 -12.12 -21.52 1.75
N GLU A 42 -11.17 -21.76 0.86
CA GLU A 42 -9.86 -21.06 0.88
C GLU A 42 -10.02 -19.58 0.56
N LEU A 43 -10.89 -19.23 -0.39
CA LEU A 43 -11.26 -17.84 -0.67
C LEU A 43 -11.84 -17.15 0.56
N ARG A 44 -12.73 -17.84 1.30
CA ARG A 44 -13.31 -17.31 2.54
C ARG A 44 -12.26 -17.10 3.62
N GLU A 45 -11.32 -18.03 3.75
CA GLU A 45 -10.22 -17.94 4.71
C GLU A 45 -9.28 -16.77 4.39
N MET A 46 -8.88 -16.63 3.13
CA MET A 46 -8.08 -15.49 2.67
C MET A 46 -8.79 -14.16 2.95
N ALA A 47 -10.09 -14.07 2.63
CA ALA A 47 -10.90 -12.90 2.90
C ALA A 47 -10.99 -12.58 4.40
N ARG A 48 -11.08 -13.60 5.26
CA ARG A 48 -11.06 -13.46 6.73
C ARG A 48 -9.73 -12.88 7.20
N GLN A 49 -8.60 -13.48 6.81
CA GLN A 49 -7.26 -13.02 7.20
C GLN A 49 -6.99 -11.58 6.75
N LEU A 50 -7.42 -11.21 5.53
CA LEU A 50 -7.33 -9.84 5.03
C LEU A 50 -8.18 -8.86 5.85
N ARG A 51 -9.37 -9.26 6.29
CA ARG A 51 -10.24 -8.45 7.17
C ARG A 51 -9.64 -8.28 8.56
N GLU A 52 -9.08 -9.33 9.14
CA GLU A 52 -8.46 -9.28 10.46
C GLU A 52 -7.24 -8.36 10.49
N LYS A 53 -6.35 -8.46 9.48
CA LYS A 53 -5.22 -7.54 9.32
C LYS A 53 -5.63 -6.07 9.12
N ARG A 54 -6.88 -5.82 8.70
CA ARG A 54 -7.40 -4.47 8.41
C ARG A 54 -8.17 -3.82 9.56
N LYS A 55 -8.31 -4.45 10.72
CA LYS A 55 -9.02 -3.86 11.87
C LYS A 55 -8.20 -2.74 12.52
N LYS A 56 -8.05 -1.61 11.84
CA LYS A 56 -7.67 -0.35 12.48
C LYS A 56 -8.84 0.10 13.34
N VAL A 57 -8.59 0.33 14.62
CA VAL A 57 -9.59 0.89 15.54
C VAL A 57 -9.53 2.40 15.43
N MET A 58 -10.69 3.05 15.24
CA MET A 58 -10.78 4.49 15.27
C MET A 58 -10.67 4.96 16.72
N PHE A 59 -9.73 5.86 17.00
CA PHE A 59 -9.65 6.59 18.25
C PHE A 59 -9.58 8.09 17.96
N SER A 60 -10.09 8.90 18.87
CA SER A 60 -10.09 10.37 18.76
C SER A 60 -9.22 10.95 19.86
N LEU A 61 -8.32 11.86 19.51
CA LEU A 61 -7.39 12.53 20.41
C LEU A 61 -7.38 14.02 20.09
N ARG A 62 -7.35 14.87 21.13
CA ARG A 62 -7.16 16.32 20.97
C ARG A 62 -5.67 16.64 21.00
N LEU A 63 -5.22 17.44 20.05
CA LEU A 63 -3.85 17.93 19.92
C LEU A 63 -3.90 19.45 19.77
N GLU A 64 -2.79 20.11 20.12
CA GLU A 64 -2.61 21.53 19.82
C GLU A 64 -2.63 21.79 18.30
N SER A 65 -3.11 22.97 17.89
CA SER A 65 -3.22 23.34 16.49
C SER A 65 -1.86 23.29 15.77
N ALA A 66 -0.81 23.83 16.39
CA ALA A 66 0.54 23.82 15.84
C ALA A 66 1.06 22.41 15.56
N THR A 67 0.76 21.46 16.45
CA THR A 67 1.12 20.04 16.28
C THR A 67 0.39 19.43 15.08
N VAL A 68 -0.90 19.72 14.92
CA VAL A 68 -1.68 19.24 13.76
C VAL A 68 -1.14 19.82 12.45
N ASP A 69 -0.77 21.11 12.44
CA ASP A 69 -0.25 21.78 11.26
C ASP A 69 1.12 21.23 10.86
N TRP A 70 1.99 20.95 11.84
CA TRP A 70 3.26 20.26 11.59
C TRP A 70 3.03 18.88 10.97
N TRP A 71 2.12 18.08 11.51
CA TRP A 71 1.78 16.78 10.92
C TRP A 71 1.31 16.91 9.49
N LYS A 72 0.36 17.82 9.21
CA LYS A 72 -0.16 18.08 7.87
C LYS A 72 0.93 18.51 6.88
N SER A 73 1.98 19.18 7.34
CA SER A 73 3.11 19.60 6.49
C SER A 73 3.87 18.42 5.86
N LEU A 74 3.76 17.21 6.42
CA LEU A 74 4.33 15.98 5.86
C LEU A 74 3.58 15.46 4.61
N GLY A 75 2.49 16.14 4.21
CA GLY A 75 1.69 15.82 3.02
C GLY A 75 0.57 14.81 3.29
N ASN A 76 -0.13 14.38 2.22
CA ASN A 76 -1.37 13.59 2.29
C ASN A 76 -1.25 12.24 3.03
N GLY A 77 -0.04 11.76 3.29
CA GLY A 77 0.23 10.52 4.03
C GLY A 77 0.45 10.69 5.53
N TYR A 78 0.34 11.90 6.08
CA TYR A 78 0.76 12.19 7.46
C TYR A 78 0.06 11.31 8.51
N THR A 79 -1.22 10.98 8.31
CA THR A 79 -1.97 10.10 9.22
C THR A 79 -1.38 8.68 9.26
N GLY A 80 -0.85 8.21 8.12
CA GLY A 80 -0.12 6.95 8.04
C GLY A 80 1.24 7.00 8.74
N VAL A 81 1.96 8.13 8.62
CA VAL A 81 3.21 8.35 9.35
C VAL A 81 2.94 8.38 10.86
N MET A 82 1.93 9.13 11.30
CA MET A 82 1.51 9.22 12.69
C MET A 82 1.13 7.85 13.26
N SER A 83 0.37 7.05 12.51
CA SER A 83 0.02 5.68 12.91
C SER A 83 1.26 4.82 13.15
N ARG A 84 2.25 4.87 12.24
CA ARG A 84 3.50 4.10 12.39
C ARG A 84 4.33 4.60 13.58
N LEU A 85 4.41 5.91 13.78
CA LEU A 85 5.11 6.49 14.93
C LEU A 85 4.53 5.96 16.24
N LEU A 86 3.19 5.95 16.36
CA LEU A 86 2.51 5.43 17.55
C LEU A 86 2.72 3.93 17.77
N ASP A 87 2.83 3.14 16.71
CA ASP A 87 3.16 1.72 16.79
C ASP A 87 4.63 1.50 17.20
N GLU A 88 5.57 2.28 16.66
CA GLU A 88 6.99 2.21 17.02
C GLU A 88 7.27 2.69 18.44
N ALA A 89 6.55 3.69 18.93
CA ALA A 89 6.71 4.21 20.29
C ALA A 89 6.53 3.12 21.36
N ARG A 90 5.77 2.04 21.08
CA ARG A 90 5.61 0.90 22.00
C ARG A 90 6.90 0.09 22.18
N LYS A 91 7.84 0.17 21.24
CA LYS A 91 9.13 -0.51 21.27
C LYS A 91 10.24 0.34 21.88
N HIS A 92 9.96 1.62 22.15
CA HIS A 92 10.89 2.62 22.66
C HIS A 92 10.33 3.26 23.95
N PRO A 93 10.47 2.59 25.11
CA PRO A 93 9.94 3.07 26.39
C PRO A 93 10.45 4.45 26.79
N ASP A 94 11.68 4.79 26.39
CA ASP A 94 12.34 6.07 26.61
C ASP A 94 11.56 7.26 26.04
N TRP A 95 10.89 7.09 24.89
CA TRP A 95 10.06 8.14 24.29
C TRP A 95 8.80 8.40 25.11
N ILE A 96 8.26 7.35 25.74
CA ILE A 96 7.07 7.43 26.57
C ILE A 96 7.44 8.08 27.91
N GLU A 97 8.57 7.71 28.51
CA GLU A 97 9.06 8.32 29.75
C GLU A 97 9.24 9.84 29.62
N LEU A 98 9.80 10.31 28.49
CA LEU A 98 9.92 11.74 28.20
C LEU A 98 8.56 12.47 28.13
N CYS A 99 7.50 11.76 27.75
CA CYS A 99 6.15 12.34 27.68
C CYS A 99 5.41 12.32 29.02
N LEU A 100 5.93 11.64 30.05
CA LEU A 100 5.31 11.50 31.37
C LEU A 100 5.87 12.48 32.41
N SER A 101 7.02 13.11 32.13
CA SER A 101 7.65 14.14 32.95
C SER A 101 7.06 15.52 32.70
#